data_AF-A0A7S0MD30-F1
#
_entry.id   AF-A0A7S0MD30-F1
#
_cell.length_a   1.000
_cell.length_b   1.000
_cell.length_c   1.000
_cell.angle_alpha   90.00
_cell.angle_beta   90.00
_cell.angle_gamma   90.00
#
_symmetry.space_group_name_H-M   'P 1'
#
loop_
_entity.id
_entity.type
_entity.pdbx_description
1 polymer ?
#
loop_
_entity_poly.entity_id
_entity_poly.type
_entity_poly.pdbx_seq_one_letter_code
_entity_poly.pdbx_strand_id
1 'polypeptide(L)'
;MLNDGSAIVVYQLCHMILVEPADVGTYTATGVRLVLGAPILGAMFYGLCILWLSHTSDPIQTTMVTVASAYLSFYIAEGTAVGVSGVLTNVTLGILMAGFGTTVINTEEAAHMLHAVWGMIVYCADTLIFILAGSIIIQRGFLKIEAGPDDTVFGPSDFGLTILLYLLLNLYRGVMVVICAPYLRAYGYGLQDRVCSMSDFIKNMLVTTWGGLRGAVGLVLALAVSSDERIRSTLAGRPIDSEKVYFFNERVLLHTSGIVVLTTLVNALFMEKVISMLGLTADS
;
A
#
# COMPACT_ATOMS: atom_id res chain seq x y z
N MET A 1 -6.33 0.54 -1.39
CA MET A 1 -6.99 0.92 -0.12
C MET A 1 -6.86 -0.21 0.92
N LEU A 2 -7.74 -1.21 0.97
CA LEU A 2 -7.69 -2.24 2.04
C LEU A 2 -6.40 -3.08 1.99
N ASN A 3 -5.99 -3.48 0.78
CA ASN A 3 -4.74 -4.23 0.57
C ASN A 3 -3.53 -3.49 1.17
N ASP A 4 -3.46 -2.17 1.01
CA ASP A 4 -2.35 -1.35 1.47
C ASP A 4 -2.29 -1.31 3.00
N GLY A 5 -3.44 -1.13 3.66
CA GLY A 5 -3.54 -1.23 5.12
C GLY A 5 -3.15 -2.62 5.65
N SER A 6 -3.60 -3.68 4.98
CA SER A 6 -3.25 -5.05 5.38
C SER A 6 -1.76 -5.36 5.19
N ALA A 7 -1.13 -4.85 4.13
CA ALA A 7 0.29 -5.04 3.88
C ALA A 7 1.16 -4.44 4.98
N ILE A 8 0.76 -3.28 5.53
CA ILE A 8 1.46 -2.62 6.64
C ILE A 8 1.32 -3.43 7.93
N VAL A 9 0.16 -4.01 8.21
CA VAL A 9 -0.02 -4.88 9.38
C VAL A 9 0.84 -6.14 9.27
N VAL A 10 0.87 -6.77 8.09
CA VAL A 10 1.73 -7.94 7.83
C VAL A 10 3.21 -7.54 7.99
N TYR A 11 3.60 -6.38 7.48
CA TYR A 11 4.95 -5.84 7.67
C TYR A 11 5.30 -5.66 9.15
N GLN A 12 4.43 -5.03 9.95
CA GLN A 12 4.64 -4.84 11.39
C GLN A 12 4.82 -6.18 12.12
N LEU A 13 4.05 -7.22 11.75
CA LEU A 13 4.19 -8.56 12.31
C LEU A 13 5.52 -9.23 11.89
N CYS A 14 5.88 -9.15 10.61
CA CYS A 14 7.15 -9.70 10.12
C CYS A 14 8.35 -9.01 10.77
N HIS A 15 8.28 -7.68 10.95
CA HIS A 15 9.29 -6.89 11.66
C HIS A 15 9.44 -7.36 13.11
N MET A 16 8.33 -7.51 13.82
CA MET A 16 8.32 -8.01 15.20
C MET A 16 8.93 -9.41 15.28
N ILE A 17 8.57 -10.32 14.37
CA ILE A 17 9.14 -11.68 14.33
C ILE A 17 10.66 -11.65 14.12
N LEU A 18 11.15 -10.73 13.30
CA LEU A 18 12.56 -10.64 12.98
C LEU A 18 13.37 -10.03 14.13
N VAL A 19 12.89 -8.93 14.70
CA VAL A 19 13.65 -8.05 15.60
C VAL A 19 13.35 -8.31 17.08
N GLU A 20 12.14 -8.75 17.41
CA GLU A 20 11.65 -8.97 18.77
C GLU A 20 11.19 -10.43 18.94
N PRO A 21 12.13 -11.38 19.15
CA PRO A 21 11.79 -12.78 19.34
C PRO A 21 10.88 -12.94 20.56
N ALA A 22 9.66 -13.39 20.31
CA ALA A 22 8.59 -13.59 21.27
C ALA A 22 7.93 -14.95 21.00
N ASP A 23 7.01 -15.35 21.89
CA ASP A 23 6.28 -16.60 21.70
C ASP A 23 5.19 -16.45 20.62
N VAL A 24 4.77 -17.57 20.03
CA VAL A 24 3.71 -17.62 19.01
C VAL A 24 2.40 -17.03 19.55
N GLY A 25 2.12 -17.22 20.85
CA GLY A 25 0.99 -16.60 21.53
C GLY A 25 1.03 -15.06 21.48
N THR A 26 2.22 -14.46 21.58
CA THR A 26 2.39 -13.01 21.54
C THR A 26 2.18 -12.48 20.12
N TYR A 27 2.75 -13.14 19.10
CA TYR A 27 2.56 -12.71 17.70
C TYR A 27 1.10 -12.79 17.26
N THR A 28 0.41 -13.86 17.62
CA THR A 28 -1.01 -14.04 17.30
C THR A 28 -1.88 -13.02 18.03
N ALA A 29 -1.65 -12.78 19.32
CA ALA A 29 -2.36 -11.76 20.09
C ALA A 29 -2.12 -10.35 19.53
N THR A 30 -0.88 -9.99 19.20
CA THR A 30 -0.53 -8.70 18.59
C THR A 30 -1.16 -8.55 17.21
N GLY A 31 -1.14 -9.59 16.37
CA GLY A 31 -1.78 -9.56 15.06
C GLY A 31 -3.29 -9.34 15.14
N VAL A 32 -3.96 -10.07 16.05
CA VAL A 32 -5.39 -9.88 16.30
C VAL A 32 -5.68 -8.48 16.81
N ARG A 33 -4.87 -7.94 17.72
CA ARG A 33 -5.00 -6.56 18.23
C ARG A 33 -4.83 -5.52 17.11
N LEU A 34 -3.82 -5.66 16.27
CA LEU A 34 -3.56 -4.74 15.15
C LEU A 34 -4.72 -4.72 14.15
N VAL A 35 -5.29 -5.89 13.83
CA VAL A 35 -6.36 -6.04 12.83
C VAL A 35 -7.74 -5.66 13.39
N LEU A 36 -8.10 -6.11 14.59
CA LEU A 36 -9.44 -5.88 15.16
C LEU A 36 -9.54 -4.55 15.92
N GLY A 37 -8.46 -4.10 16.54
CA GLY A 37 -8.45 -2.85 17.30
C GLY A 37 -8.50 -1.60 16.41
N ALA A 38 -7.89 -1.67 15.21
CA ALA A 38 -7.86 -0.54 14.30
C ALA A 38 -9.25 -0.13 13.75
N PRO A 39 -10.13 -1.06 13.32
CA PRO A 39 -11.48 -0.68 12.90
C PRO A 39 -12.34 -0.07 14.00
N ILE A 40 -12.22 -0.56 15.24
CA ILE A 40 -12.96 -0.02 16.39
C ILE A 40 -12.53 1.43 16.65
N LEU A 41 -11.22 1.67 16.69
CA LEU A 41 -10.68 3.01 16.90
C LEU A 41 -11.05 3.94 15.73
N GLY A 42 -10.97 3.44 14.49
CA GLY A 42 -11.35 4.19 13.29
C GLY A 42 -12.82 4.60 13.28
N ALA A 43 -13.72 3.70 13.70
CA ALA A 43 -15.14 3.99 13.87
C ALA A 43 -15.41 5.02 14.97
N MET A 44 -14.64 4.97 16.06
CA MET A 44 -14.74 5.95 17.15
C MET A 44 -14.33 7.35 16.69
N PHE A 45 -13.22 7.45 15.94
CA PHE A 45 -12.78 8.71 15.33
C PHE A 45 -13.72 9.20 14.23
N TYR A 46 -14.33 8.30 13.47
CA TYR A 46 -15.38 8.64 12.52
C TYR A 46 -16.56 9.31 13.24
N GLY A 47 -17.03 8.73 14.34
CA GLY A 47 -18.09 9.33 15.15
C GLY A 47 -17.73 10.73 15.65
N LEU A 48 -16.52 10.92 16.18
CA LEU A 48 -16.03 12.23 16.63
C LEU A 48 -15.95 13.24 15.47
N CYS A 49 -15.43 12.80 14.33
CA CYS A 49 -15.30 13.61 13.12
C CYS A 49 -16.68 14.09 12.66
N ILE A 50 -17.65 13.19 12.51
CA ILE A 50 -19.01 13.52 12.08
C ILE A 50 -19.73 14.43 13.06
N LEU A 51 -19.58 14.20 14.37
CA LEU A 51 -20.15 15.09 15.38
C LEU A 51 -19.61 16.51 15.21
N TRP A 52 -18.32 16.66 14.96
CA TRP A 52 -17.72 17.98 14.71
C TRP A 52 -18.20 18.57 13.38
N LEU A 53 -18.18 17.80 12.29
CA LEU A 53 -18.65 18.26 10.98
C LEU A 53 -20.12 18.70 11.01
N SER A 54 -20.96 18.04 11.82
CA SER A 54 -22.37 18.43 11.96
C SER A 54 -22.57 19.83 12.55
N HIS A 55 -21.54 20.38 13.23
CA HIS A 55 -21.57 21.68 13.87
C HIS A 55 -20.86 22.78 13.06
N THR A 56 -20.29 22.43 11.92
CA THR A 56 -19.51 23.33 11.07
C THR A 56 -20.15 23.42 9.68
N SER A 57 -20.23 24.63 9.12
CA SER A 57 -20.70 24.85 7.74
C SER A 57 -19.64 25.46 6.83
N ASP A 58 -18.49 25.87 7.37
CA ASP A 58 -17.39 26.44 6.61
C ASP A 58 -16.63 25.33 5.87
N PRO A 59 -16.48 25.42 4.53
CA PRO A 59 -15.64 24.52 3.75
C PRO A 59 -14.24 24.34 4.33
N ILE A 60 -13.58 25.42 4.79
CA ILE A 60 -12.16 25.41 5.20
C ILE A 60 -12.04 24.59 6.48
N GLN A 61 -12.91 24.85 7.43
CA GLN A 61 -12.95 24.12 8.68
C GLN A 61 -13.29 22.65 8.46
N THR A 62 -14.21 22.33 7.53
CA THR A 62 -14.54 20.95 7.15
C THR A 62 -13.30 20.18 6.71
N THR A 63 -12.53 20.74 5.76
CA THR A 63 -11.28 20.11 5.28
C THR A 63 -10.25 19.98 6.40
N MET A 64 -10.05 21.02 7.21
CA MET A 64 -9.12 20.98 8.34
C MET A 64 -9.48 19.91 9.36
N VAL A 65 -10.76 19.72 9.69
CA VAL A 65 -11.20 18.67 10.61
C VAL A 65 -10.91 17.29 10.05
N THR A 66 -11.09 17.06 8.74
CA THR A 66 -10.75 15.76 8.14
C THR A 66 -9.26 15.47 8.18
N VAL A 67 -8.41 16.45 7.88
CA VAL A 67 -6.95 16.32 7.96
C VAL A 67 -6.52 16.08 9.41
N ALA A 68 -7.01 16.90 10.34
CA ALA A 68 -6.71 16.76 11.77
C ALA A 68 -7.15 15.38 12.30
N SER A 69 -8.33 14.91 11.92
CA SER A 69 -8.85 13.59 12.32
C SER A 69 -7.98 12.46 11.77
N ALA A 70 -7.51 12.55 10.52
CA ALA A 70 -6.60 11.56 9.94
C ALA A 70 -5.25 11.50 10.67
N TYR A 71 -4.64 12.64 10.99
CA TYR A 71 -3.37 12.65 11.72
C TYR A 71 -3.53 12.23 13.18
N LEU A 72 -4.59 12.69 13.85
CA LEU A 72 -4.82 12.41 15.26
C LEU A 72 -5.19 10.95 15.49
N SER A 73 -6.01 10.35 14.62
CA SER A 73 -6.35 8.93 14.71
C SER A 73 -5.13 8.04 14.49
N PHE A 74 -4.27 8.38 13.53
CA PHE A 74 -2.98 7.71 13.34
C PHE A 74 -2.07 7.84 14.58
N TYR A 75 -1.89 9.07 15.08
CA TYR A 75 -1.04 9.33 16.24
C TYR A 75 -1.55 8.62 17.50
N ILE A 76 -2.86 8.59 17.73
CA ILE A 76 -3.41 7.87 18.89
C ILE A 76 -3.29 6.37 18.72
N ALA A 77 -3.48 5.83 17.52
CA ALA A 77 -3.35 4.41 17.26
C ALA A 77 -1.94 3.87 17.56
N GLU A 78 -0.89 4.56 17.07
CA GLU A 78 0.50 4.09 17.18
C GLU A 78 1.30 4.75 18.30
N GLY A 79 1.07 6.03 18.57
CA GLY A 79 1.82 6.82 19.54
C GLY A 79 1.36 6.67 20.99
N THR A 80 0.22 6.03 21.24
CA THR A 80 -0.26 5.77 22.61
C THR A 80 -0.24 4.28 22.95
N ALA A 81 -0.48 3.94 24.23
CA ALA A 81 -0.52 2.57 24.72
C ALA A 81 -1.60 1.66 24.07
N VAL A 82 -2.44 2.21 23.18
CA VAL A 82 -3.47 1.46 22.44
C VAL A 82 -2.84 0.46 21.46
N GLY A 83 -1.65 0.73 20.90
CA GLY A 83 -0.86 -0.24 20.14
C GLY A 83 -1.62 -0.94 19.02
N VAL A 84 -2.38 -0.18 18.23
CA VAL A 84 -3.13 -0.68 17.05
C VAL A 84 -2.55 -0.06 15.78
N SER A 85 -2.84 -0.63 14.61
CA SER A 85 -2.31 -0.11 13.35
C SER A 85 -2.94 1.25 13.01
N GLY A 86 -2.13 2.31 12.97
CA GLY A 86 -2.60 3.65 12.64
C GLY A 86 -3.08 3.75 11.21
N VAL A 87 -2.40 3.09 10.27
CA VAL A 87 -2.82 3.12 8.87
C VAL A 87 -4.17 2.42 8.66
N LEU A 88 -4.39 1.26 9.29
CA LEU A 88 -5.69 0.58 9.20
C LEU A 88 -6.81 1.36 9.91
N THR A 89 -6.47 2.09 10.97
CA THR A 89 -7.38 3.02 11.66
C THR A 89 -7.83 4.13 10.71
N ASN A 90 -6.88 4.76 10.00
CA ASN A 90 -7.18 5.79 8.99
C ASN A 90 -7.95 5.25 7.79
N VAL A 91 -7.63 4.04 7.32
CA VAL A 91 -8.38 3.37 6.24
C VAL A 91 -9.83 3.15 6.67
N THR A 92 -10.06 2.72 7.91
CA THR A 92 -11.43 2.54 8.43
C THR A 92 -12.17 3.88 8.52
N LEU A 93 -11.53 4.91 9.09
CA LEU A 93 -12.07 6.27 9.13
C LEU A 93 -12.44 6.76 7.72
N GLY A 94 -11.54 6.60 6.75
CA GLY A 94 -11.76 7.01 5.36
C GLY A 94 -12.89 6.27 4.67
N ILE A 95 -13.01 4.96 4.87
CA ILE A 95 -14.12 4.15 4.32
C ILE A 95 -15.45 4.60 4.91
N LEU A 96 -15.52 4.82 6.23
CA LEU A 96 -16.75 5.29 6.89
C LEU A 96 -17.12 6.72 6.45
N MET A 97 -16.13 7.61 6.31
CA MET A 97 -16.34 8.95 5.78
C MET A 97 -16.83 8.92 4.32
N ALA A 98 -16.29 8.05 3.47
CA ALA A 98 -16.71 7.92 2.08
C ALA A 98 -18.13 7.33 1.94
N GLY A 99 -18.48 6.35 2.78
CA GLY A 99 -19.78 5.68 2.73
C GLY A 99 -20.92 6.46 3.38
N PHE A 100 -20.66 7.09 4.54
CA PHE A 100 -21.69 7.71 5.37
C PHE A 100 -21.43 9.19 5.68
N GLY A 101 -20.22 9.71 5.46
CA GLY A 101 -19.88 11.10 5.76
C GLY A 101 -20.40 12.11 4.73
N THR A 102 -20.69 11.66 3.50
CA THR A 102 -21.25 12.49 2.44
C THR A 102 -22.63 13.07 2.78
N THR A 103 -23.39 12.43 3.67
CA THR A 103 -24.71 12.94 4.11
C THR A 103 -24.61 14.09 5.10
N VAL A 104 -23.44 14.32 5.71
CA VAL A 104 -23.21 15.38 6.72
C VAL A 104 -22.45 16.56 6.11
N ILE A 105 -21.68 16.33 5.05
CA ILE A 105 -21.04 17.40 4.26
C ILE A 105 -22.13 18.06 3.40
N ASN A 106 -22.77 19.08 3.97
CA ASN A 106 -24.00 19.64 3.44
C ASN A 106 -23.83 20.59 2.24
N THR A 107 -22.60 21.00 1.90
CA THR A 107 -22.34 21.95 0.82
C THR A 107 -21.45 21.35 -0.26
N GLU A 108 -21.85 21.53 -1.51
CA GLU A 108 -21.09 21.11 -2.70
C GLU A 108 -19.69 21.75 -2.72
N GLU A 109 -19.59 23.00 -2.27
CA GLU A 109 -18.32 23.72 -2.10
C GLU A 109 -17.37 23.02 -1.12
N ALA A 110 -17.87 22.55 0.03
CA ALA A 110 -17.05 21.82 0.99
C ALA A 110 -16.58 20.47 0.45
N ALA A 111 -17.44 19.73 -0.25
CA ALA A 111 -17.07 18.47 -0.90
C ALA A 111 -16.00 18.68 -1.98
N HIS A 112 -16.18 19.67 -2.87
CA HIS A 112 -15.21 19.98 -3.91
C HIS A 112 -13.86 20.39 -3.33
N MET A 113 -13.85 21.27 -2.32
CA MET A 113 -12.60 21.70 -1.70
C MET A 113 -11.91 20.57 -0.94
N LEU A 114 -12.66 19.73 -0.22
CA LEU A 114 -12.10 18.57 0.46
C LEU A 114 -11.43 17.64 -0.56
N HIS A 115 -12.10 17.33 -1.68
CA HIS A 115 -11.54 16.51 -2.74
C HIS A 115 -10.27 17.14 -3.35
N ALA A 116 -10.30 18.44 -3.63
CA ALA A 116 -9.16 19.16 -4.19
C ALA A 116 -7.94 19.17 -3.24
N VAL A 117 -8.17 19.44 -1.95
CA VAL A 117 -7.09 19.48 -0.94
C VAL A 117 -6.50 18.10 -0.71
N TRP A 118 -7.33 17.07 -0.51
CA TRP A 118 -6.84 15.69 -0.38
C TRP A 118 -6.13 15.21 -1.65
N GLY A 119 -6.65 15.55 -2.83
CA GLY A 119 -6.00 15.27 -4.11
C GLY A 119 -4.60 15.89 -4.20
N MET A 120 -4.45 17.16 -3.78
CA MET A 120 -3.16 17.84 -3.75
C MET A 120 -2.19 17.20 -2.73
N ILE A 121 -2.68 16.85 -1.53
CA ILE A 121 -1.86 16.20 -0.50
C ILE A 121 -1.34 14.85 -1.00
N VAL A 122 -2.21 14.02 -1.58
CA VAL A 122 -1.84 12.71 -2.14
C VAL A 122 -0.82 12.88 -3.27
N TYR A 123 -1.07 13.82 -4.19
CA TYR A 123 -0.14 14.12 -5.28
C TYR A 123 1.25 14.52 -4.78
N CYS A 124 1.32 15.43 -3.79
CA CYS A 124 2.58 15.84 -3.17
C CYS A 124 3.28 14.67 -2.46
N ALA A 125 2.53 13.86 -1.70
CA ALA A 125 3.07 12.73 -0.96
C ALA A 125 3.62 11.65 -1.89
N ASP A 126 2.87 11.27 -2.93
CA ASP A 126 3.33 10.31 -3.93
C ASP A 126 4.60 10.80 -4.64
N THR A 127 4.59 12.06 -5.08
CA THR A 127 5.77 12.68 -5.72
C THR A 127 6.99 12.65 -4.81
N LEU A 128 6.83 12.99 -3.52
CA LEU A 128 7.91 12.95 -2.54
C LEU A 128 8.44 11.53 -2.34
N ILE A 129 7.55 10.55 -2.17
CA ILE A 129 7.93 9.13 -1.98
C ILE A 129 8.71 8.60 -3.19
N PHE A 130 8.26 8.91 -4.42
CA PHE A 130 8.95 8.51 -5.63
C PHE A 130 10.32 9.18 -5.79
N ILE A 131 10.43 10.48 -5.48
CA ILE A 131 11.71 11.20 -5.51
C ILE A 131 12.68 10.63 -4.46
N LEU A 132 12.23 10.41 -3.23
CA LEU A 132 13.05 9.84 -2.15
C LEU A 132 13.50 8.43 -2.46
N ALA A 133 12.60 7.58 -2.97
CA ALA A 133 12.98 6.23 -3.37
C ALA A 133 13.99 6.25 -4.52
N GLY A 134 13.76 7.05 -5.56
CA GLY A 134 14.68 7.21 -6.68
C GLY A 134 16.06 7.68 -6.24
N SER A 135 16.13 8.69 -5.36
CA SER A 135 17.41 9.22 -4.87
C SER A 135 18.18 8.20 -4.04
N ILE A 136 17.52 7.46 -3.15
CA ILE A 136 18.16 6.43 -2.31
C ILE A 136 18.68 5.28 -3.17
N ILE A 137 17.94 4.86 -4.21
CA ILE A 137 18.39 3.81 -5.14
C ILE A 137 19.63 4.26 -5.91
N ILE A 138 19.66 5.51 -6.39
CA ILE A 138 20.83 6.05 -7.11
C ILE A 138 22.04 6.10 -6.18
N GLN A 139 21.87 6.63 -4.98
CA GLN A 139 22.94 6.79 -4.00
C GLN A 139 23.54 5.45 -3.58
N ARG A 140 22.68 4.49 -3.18
CA ARG A 140 23.12 3.21 -2.63
C ARG A 140 23.47 2.18 -3.70
N GLY A 141 22.85 2.26 -4.88
CA GLY A 141 23.05 1.27 -5.94
C GLY A 141 24.01 1.66 -7.04
N PHE A 142 23.92 2.88 -7.55
CA PHE A 142 24.72 3.29 -8.70
C PHE A 142 25.97 4.07 -8.30
N LEU A 143 25.85 4.98 -7.34
CA LEU A 143 26.96 5.86 -6.93
C LEU A 143 27.89 5.22 -5.88
N LYS A 144 27.52 4.06 -5.32
CA LYS A 144 28.31 3.31 -4.32
C LYS A 144 28.89 4.17 -3.19
N ILE A 145 28.18 5.22 -2.77
CA ILE A 145 28.74 6.23 -1.84
C ILE A 145 29.10 5.59 -0.47
N GLU A 146 28.46 4.49 -0.12
CA GLU A 146 28.66 3.76 1.15
C GLU A 146 29.38 2.40 0.98
N ALA A 147 29.68 1.96 -0.25
CA ALA A 147 30.26 0.64 -0.52
C ALA A 147 31.75 0.73 -0.89
N GLY A 148 32.57 -0.15 -0.30
CA GLY A 148 34.00 -0.22 -0.59
C GLY A 148 34.31 -0.55 -2.07
N PRO A 149 35.55 -0.27 -2.54
CA PRO A 149 35.93 -0.36 -3.96
C PRO A 149 35.68 -1.72 -4.63
N ASP A 150 35.69 -2.81 -3.86
CA ASP A 150 35.64 -4.19 -4.37
C ASP A 150 34.28 -4.89 -4.20
N ASP A 151 33.31 -4.27 -3.50
CA ASP A 151 31.99 -4.90 -3.30
C ASP A 151 31.01 -4.46 -4.40
N THR A 152 30.60 -5.41 -5.24
CA THR A 152 29.46 -5.21 -6.14
C THR A 152 28.17 -5.40 -5.35
N VAL A 153 27.62 -4.31 -4.83
CA VAL A 153 26.31 -4.29 -4.13
C VAL A 153 25.20 -4.92 -4.98
N PHE A 154 25.24 -4.73 -6.30
CA PHE A 154 24.27 -5.27 -7.25
C PHE A 154 24.98 -5.99 -8.40
N GLY A 155 24.72 -7.29 -8.52
CA GLY A 155 25.15 -8.09 -9.65
C GLY A 155 24.16 -8.00 -10.81
N PRO A 156 24.58 -8.32 -12.05
CA PRO A 156 23.66 -8.53 -13.18
C PRO A 156 22.55 -9.56 -12.87
N SER A 157 22.83 -10.50 -11.96
CA SER A 157 21.88 -11.47 -11.44
C SER A 157 20.71 -10.84 -10.68
N ASP A 158 20.91 -9.73 -9.96
CA ASP A 158 19.87 -9.09 -9.15
C ASP A 158 18.84 -8.37 -10.02
N PHE A 159 19.28 -7.78 -11.14
CA PHE A 159 18.39 -7.23 -12.16
C PHE A 159 17.59 -8.33 -12.87
N GLY A 160 18.25 -9.45 -13.21
CA GLY A 160 17.56 -10.63 -13.76
C GLY A 160 16.51 -11.18 -12.81
N LEU A 161 16.83 -11.26 -11.51
CA LEU A 161 15.91 -11.69 -10.46
C LEU A 161 14.73 -10.71 -10.29
N THR A 162 14.95 -9.41 -10.47
CA THR A 162 13.87 -8.41 -10.44
C THR A 162 12.87 -8.61 -11.58
N ILE A 163 13.35 -8.87 -12.80
CA ILE A 163 12.48 -9.18 -13.95
C ILE A 163 11.73 -10.48 -13.72
N LEU A 164 12.42 -11.52 -13.22
CA LEU A 164 11.79 -12.80 -12.89
C LEU A 164 10.71 -12.62 -11.82
N LEU A 165 11.00 -11.88 -10.74
CA LEU A 165 10.03 -11.56 -9.69
C LEU A 165 8.83 -10.80 -10.27
N TYR A 166 9.04 -9.82 -11.13
CA TYR A 166 7.95 -9.11 -11.80
C TYR A 166 7.02 -10.07 -12.56
N LEU A 167 7.57 -11.01 -13.35
CA LEU A 167 6.79 -12.02 -14.07
C LEU A 167 6.05 -12.96 -13.12
N LEU A 168 6.73 -13.47 -12.10
CA LEU A 168 6.14 -14.36 -11.09
C LEU A 168 5.02 -13.69 -10.30
N LEU A 169 5.16 -12.40 -9.99
CA LEU A 169 4.15 -11.64 -9.25
C LEU A 169 2.92 -11.34 -10.09
N ASN A 170 3.10 -11.06 -11.39
CA ASN A 170 1.97 -10.96 -12.32
C ASN A 170 1.26 -12.31 -12.49
N LEU A 171 2.01 -13.41 -12.59
CA LEU A 171 1.45 -14.75 -12.64
C LEU A 171 0.69 -15.10 -11.36
N TYR A 172 1.28 -14.84 -10.19
CA TYR A 172 0.64 -15.04 -8.88
C TYR A 172 -0.67 -14.27 -8.79
N ARG A 173 -0.71 -13.02 -9.26
CA ARG A 173 -1.95 -12.25 -9.32
C ARG A 173 -2.98 -12.91 -10.22
N GLY A 174 -2.60 -13.37 -11.41
CA GLY A 174 -3.49 -14.08 -12.31
C GLY A 174 -4.09 -15.33 -11.65
N VAL A 175 -3.25 -16.12 -10.97
CA VAL A 175 -3.70 -17.29 -10.20
C VAL A 175 -4.67 -16.89 -9.10
N MET A 176 -4.36 -15.86 -8.32
CA MET A 176 -5.25 -15.37 -7.24
C MET A 176 -6.59 -14.87 -7.78
N VAL A 177 -6.61 -14.15 -8.91
CA VAL A 177 -7.84 -13.69 -9.55
C VAL A 177 -8.68 -14.88 -10.03
N VAL A 178 -8.06 -15.92 -10.59
CA VAL A 178 -8.76 -17.14 -11.02
C VAL A 178 -9.32 -17.92 -9.82
N ILE A 179 -8.58 -18.04 -8.72
CA ILE A 179 -9.05 -18.69 -7.49
C ILE A 179 -10.23 -17.90 -6.88
N CYS A 180 -10.16 -16.57 -6.93
CA CYS A 180 -11.23 -15.69 -6.44
C CYS A 180 -12.39 -15.53 -7.44
N ALA A 181 -12.24 -15.95 -8.69
CA ALA A 181 -13.24 -15.86 -9.74
C ALA A 181 -14.63 -16.40 -9.36
N PRO A 182 -14.78 -17.59 -8.73
CA PRO A 182 -16.10 -18.06 -8.29
C PRO A 182 -16.78 -17.11 -7.30
N TYR A 183 -16.02 -16.51 -6.39
CA TYR A 183 -16.54 -15.53 -5.43
C TYR A 183 -16.88 -14.20 -6.10
N LEU A 184 -16.05 -13.74 -7.02
CA LEU A 184 -16.31 -12.54 -7.82
C LEU A 184 -17.57 -12.69 -8.70
N ARG A 185 -17.80 -13.89 -9.22
CA ARG A 185 -18.97 -14.21 -10.05
C ARG A 185 -20.26 -14.34 -9.23
N ALA A 186 -20.16 -14.74 -7.96
CA ALA A 186 -21.30 -14.83 -7.04
C ALA A 186 -21.67 -13.49 -6.41
N TYR A 187 -20.70 -12.68 -5.98
CA TYR A 187 -20.92 -11.48 -5.16
C TYR A 187 -20.39 -10.18 -5.76
N GLY A 188 -19.59 -10.23 -6.83
CA GLY A 188 -18.95 -9.06 -7.42
C GLY A 188 -19.95 -8.14 -8.11
N TYR A 189 -19.96 -6.87 -7.71
CA TYR A 189 -20.82 -5.85 -8.32
C TYR A 189 -20.51 -5.70 -9.82
N GLY A 190 -21.51 -5.90 -10.68
CA GLY A 190 -21.34 -5.85 -12.14
C GLY A 190 -20.68 -7.06 -12.80
N LEU A 191 -20.22 -8.05 -12.03
CA LEU A 191 -19.59 -9.29 -12.51
C LEU A 191 -20.45 -10.54 -12.27
N GLN A 192 -21.68 -10.34 -11.80
CA GLN A 192 -22.62 -11.42 -11.53
C GLN A 192 -23.05 -12.11 -12.82
N ASP A 193 -23.35 -13.40 -12.72
CA ASP A 193 -23.85 -14.23 -13.82
C ASP A 193 -25.07 -13.70 -14.54
N ARG A 194 -25.89 -12.94 -13.82
CA ARG A 194 -27.10 -12.36 -14.37
C ARG A 194 -26.83 -11.15 -15.28
N VAL A 195 -25.66 -10.52 -15.13
CA VAL A 195 -25.34 -9.21 -15.73
C VAL A 195 -24.18 -9.31 -16.73
N CYS A 196 -23.18 -10.16 -16.47
CA CYS A 196 -21.97 -10.26 -17.27
C CYS A 196 -21.90 -11.60 -18.01
N SER A 197 -21.75 -11.56 -19.34
CA SER A 197 -21.47 -12.76 -20.13
C SER A 197 -20.11 -13.35 -19.76
N MET A 198 -19.95 -14.67 -19.91
CA MET A 198 -18.68 -15.35 -19.62
C MET A 198 -17.49 -14.80 -20.41
N SER A 199 -17.72 -14.34 -21.65
CA SER A 199 -16.70 -13.68 -22.45
C SER A 199 -16.21 -12.38 -21.80
N ASP A 200 -17.13 -11.56 -21.30
CA ASP A 200 -16.83 -10.25 -20.73
C ASP A 200 -16.27 -10.40 -19.31
N PHE A 201 -16.70 -11.42 -18.58
CA PHE A 201 -16.12 -11.79 -17.29
C PHE A 201 -14.62 -12.12 -17.43
N ILE A 202 -14.24 -12.93 -18.42
CA ILE A 202 -12.83 -13.27 -18.67
C ILE A 202 -12.02 -12.03 -19.06
N LYS A 203 -12.57 -11.15 -19.91
CA LYS A 203 -11.92 -9.88 -20.26
C LYS A 203 -11.70 -9.01 -19.03
N ASN A 204 -12.72 -8.87 -18.16
CA ASN A 204 -12.63 -8.11 -16.92
C ASN A 204 -11.61 -8.71 -15.93
N MET A 205 -11.48 -10.04 -15.85
CA MET A 205 -10.43 -10.69 -15.05
C MET A 205 -9.02 -10.41 -15.58
N LEU A 206 -8.84 -10.43 -16.91
CA LEU A 206 -7.56 -10.10 -17.54
C LEU A 206 -7.18 -8.64 -17.28
N VAL A 207 -8.13 -7.72 -17.44
CA VAL A 207 -7.99 -6.29 -17.10
C VAL A 207 -7.63 -6.12 -15.63
N THR A 208 -8.31 -6.85 -14.73
CA THR A 208 -8.04 -6.80 -13.27
C THR A 208 -6.63 -7.32 -12.92
N THR A 209 -6.18 -8.36 -13.61
CA THR A 209 -4.84 -8.93 -13.42
C THR A 209 -3.76 -7.98 -13.93
N TRP A 210 -3.97 -7.38 -15.10
CA TRP A 210 -3.01 -6.47 -15.74
C TRP A 210 -2.96 -5.09 -15.04
N GLY A 211 -4.12 -4.54 -14.69
CA GLY A 211 -4.30 -3.19 -14.14
C GLY A 211 -3.89 -3.03 -12.67
N GLY A 212 -3.44 -4.09 -11.99
CA GLY A 212 -2.96 -4.02 -10.61
C GLY A 212 -1.59 -3.34 -10.47
N LEU A 213 -1.49 -2.05 -10.73
CA LEU A 213 -0.26 -1.29 -10.58
C LEU A 213 0.25 -1.37 -9.13
N ARG A 214 1.56 -1.58 -8.94
CA ARG A 214 2.14 -1.48 -7.59
C ARG A 214 2.37 -0.01 -7.26
N GLY A 215 1.88 0.39 -6.09
CA GLY A 215 1.84 1.80 -5.69
C GLY A 215 2.95 2.21 -4.73
N ALA A 216 2.83 3.45 -4.28
CA ALA A 216 3.74 4.11 -3.34
C ALA A 216 3.89 3.35 -2.01
N VAL A 217 2.84 2.66 -1.53
CA VAL A 217 2.88 1.96 -0.22
C VAL A 217 3.94 0.86 -0.18
N GLY A 218 4.11 0.09 -1.25
CA GLY A 218 5.19 -0.91 -1.33
C GLY A 218 6.57 -0.26 -1.28
N LEU A 219 6.69 0.93 -1.88
CA LEU A 219 7.94 1.70 -1.89
C LEU A 219 8.26 2.28 -0.51
N VAL A 220 7.26 2.80 0.21
CA VAL A 220 7.40 3.27 1.60
C VAL A 220 7.86 2.13 2.51
N LEU A 221 7.26 0.94 2.40
CA LEU A 221 7.68 -0.21 3.20
C LEU A 221 9.12 -0.64 2.88
N ALA A 222 9.50 -0.64 1.60
CA ALA A 222 10.87 -0.95 1.20
C ALA A 222 11.87 0.09 1.74
N LEU A 223 11.49 1.37 1.73
CA LEU A 223 12.29 2.44 2.33
C LEU A 223 12.41 2.27 3.84
N ALA A 224 11.32 1.95 4.53
CA ALA A 224 11.32 1.68 5.97
C ALA A 224 12.31 0.57 6.34
N VAL A 225 12.27 -0.56 5.61
CA VAL A 225 13.25 -1.67 5.78
C VAL A 225 14.68 -1.18 5.53
N SER A 226 14.90 -0.39 4.47
CA SER A 226 16.23 0.11 4.13
C SER A 226 16.82 1.08 5.16
N SER A 227 15.97 1.75 5.94
CA SER A 227 16.36 2.70 6.98
C SER A 227 16.43 2.10 8.38
N ASP A 228 15.97 0.86 8.58
CA ASP A 228 15.88 0.26 9.91
C ASP A 228 17.20 -0.42 10.33
N GLU A 229 17.89 0.23 11.27
CA GLU A 229 19.15 -0.26 11.82
C GLU A 229 18.96 -1.47 12.77
N ARG A 230 17.76 -1.68 13.32
CA ARG A 230 17.46 -2.86 14.17
C ARG A 230 17.42 -4.12 13.33
N ILE A 231 16.86 -4.04 12.13
CA ILE A 231 16.89 -5.14 11.15
C ILE A 231 18.35 -5.47 10.81
N ARG A 232 19.15 -4.44 10.49
CA ARG A 232 20.56 -4.61 10.10
C ARG A 232 21.38 -5.26 11.21
N SER A 233 21.27 -4.77 12.44
CA SER A 233 21.99 -5.30 13.61
C SER A 233 21.55 -6.71 13.98
N THR A 234 20.25 -7.01 13.93
CA THR A 234 19.72 -8.36 14.23
C THR A 234 20.20 -9.40 13.23
N LEU A 235 20.27 -9.01 11.96
CA LEU A 235 20.76 -9.85 10.87
C LEU A 235 22.28 -10.06 10.96
N ALA A 236 23.06 -9.02 11.28
CA ALA A 236 24.51 -9.12 11.47
C ALA A 236 24.91 -10.08 12.62
N GLY A 237 24.05 -10.27 13.61
CA GLY A 237 24.27 -11.21 14.73
C GLY A 237 24.01 -12.69 14.41
N ARG A 238 23.48 -13.03 13.23
CA ARG A 238 23.18 -14.43 12.85
C ARG A 238 24.34 -15.07 12.08
N PRO A 239 24.67 -16.36 12.33
CA PRO A 239 25.71 -17.10 11.62
C PRO A 239 25.23 -17.56 10.22
N ILE A 240 24.78 -16.61 9.40
CA ILE A 240 24.35 -16.81 8.01
C ILE A 240 25.38 -16.08 7.13
N ASP A 241 25.76 -16.65 5.99
CA ASP A 241 26.70 -16.08 4.98
C ASP A 241 26.78 -14.55 5.05
N SER A 242 27.81 -14.01 5.69
CA SER A 242 27.84 -12.61 6.15
C SER A 242 27.63 -11.62 5.00
N GLU A 243 28.15 -11.92 3.81
CA GLU A 243 28.03 -11.10 2.60
C GLU A 243 26.59 -10.92 2.10
N LYS A 244 25.74 -11.97 2.14
CA LYS A 244 24.34 -11.89 1.69
C LYS A 244 23.45 -11.12 2.67
N VAL A 245 23.87 -11.09 3.93
CA VAL A 245 23.12 -10.52 5.04
C VAL A 245 23.34 -9.01 5.14
N TYR A 246 24.55 -8.51 4.86
CA TYR A 246 24.86 -7.08 4.87
C TYR A 246 24.06 -6.27 3.82
N PHE A 247 23.75 -6.86 2.67
CA PHE A 247 23.04 -6.20 1.58
C PHE A 247 21.55 -6.55 1.48
N PHE A 248 20.99 -7.24 2.49
CA PHE A 248 19.59 -7.67 2.45
C PHE A 248 18.63 -6.48 2.31
N ASN A 249 18.84 -5.43 3.10
CA ASN A 249 18.00 -4.24 3.12
C ASN A 249 18.00 -3.52 1.76
N GLU A 250 19.18 -3.39 1.15
CA GLU A 250 19.40 -2.76 -0.13
C GLU A 250 18.83 -3.59 -1.29
N ARG A 251 18.91 -4.93 -1.19
CA ARG A 251 18.29 -5.87 -2.16
C ARG A 251 16.77 -5.81 -2.11
N VAL A 252 16.17 -5.77 -0.91
CA VAL A 252 14.71 -5.61 -0.75
C VAL A 252 14.25 -4.29 -1.36
N LEU A 253 15.01 -3.20 -1.14
CA LEU A 253 14.73 -1.91 -1.75
C LEU A 253 14.83 -1.96 -3.27
N LEU A 254 15.90 -2.55 -3.83
CA LEU A 254 16.08 -2.68 -5.28
C LEU A 254 14.95 -3.49 -5.92
N HIS A 255 14.64 -4.67 -5.40
CA HIS A 255 13.62 -5.53 -5.99
C HIS A 255 12.25 -4.86 -5.90
N THR A 256 11.88 -4.29 -4.76
CA THR A 256 10.56 -3.68 -4.57
C THR A 256 10.39 -2.46 -5.46
N SER A 257 11.38 -1.56 -5.50
CA SER A 257 11.35 -0.39 -6.36
C SER A 257 11.40 -0.73 -7.85
N GLY A 258 12.24 -1.70 -8.24
CA GLY A 258 12.32 -2.20 -9.61
C GLY A 258 11.01 -2.80 -10.08
N ILE A 259 10.31 -3.56 -9.23
CA ILE A 259 8.97 -4.07 -9.55
C ILE A 259 7.96 -2.92 -9.68
N VAL A 260 7.98 -1.93 -8.78
CA VAL A 260 7.10 -0.75 -8.88
C VAL A 260 7.31 -0.05 -10.23
N VAL A 261 8.56 0.27 -10.58
CA VAL A 261 8.93 0.90 -11.85
C VAL A 261 8.48 0.05 -13.05
N LEU A 262 8.74 -1.26 -13.04
CA LEU A 262 8.31 -2.16 -14.11
C LEU A 262 6.79 -2.21 -14.25
N THR A 263 6.04 -2.28 -13.15
CA THR A 263 4.58 -2.29 -13.21
C THR A 263 4.02 -0.95 -13.68
N THR A 264 4.59 0.17 -13.25
CA THR A 264 4.12 1.50 -13.68
C THR A 264 4.48 1.78 -15.13
N LEU A 265 5.69 1.43 -15.58
CA LEU A 265 6.07 1.63 -16.98
C LEU A 265 5.39 0.63 -17.90
N VAL A 266 5.47 -0.67 -17.62
CA VAL A 266 4.91 -1.68 -18.54
C VAL A 266 3.40 -1.74 -18.40
N ASN A 267 2.87 -2.05 -17.22
CA ASN A 267 1.45 -2.31 -17.12
C ASN A 267 0.61 -1.04 -17.36
N ALA A 268 1.05 0.14 -16.88
CA ALA A 268 0.27 1.36 -17.09
C ALA A 268 0.30 1.83 -18.55
N LEU A 269 1.47 1.85 -19.21
CA LEU A 269 1.57 2.27 -20.62
C LEU A 269 0.81 1.34 -21.57
N PHE A 270 0.76 0.04 -21.26
CA PHE A 270 0.06 -0.93 -22.10
C PHE A 270 -1.41 -1.15 -21.68
N MET A 271 -1.87 -0.55 -20.58
CA MET A 271 -3.24 -0.75 -20.08
C MET A 271 -4.30 -0.31 -21.09
N GLU A 272 -4.16 0.87 -21.66
CA GLU A 272 -5.10 1.43 -22.64
C GLU A 272 -5.20 0.53 -23.89
N LYS A 273 -4.05 0.03 -24.36
CA LYS A 273 -3.99 -0.92 -25.49
C LYS A 273 -4.67 -2.24 -25.15
N VAL A 274 -4.48 -2.76 -23.93
CA VAL A 274 -5.15 -3.99 -23.47
C VAL A 274 -6.66 -3.80 -23.42
N ILE A 275 -7.15 -2.68 -22.88
CA ILE A 275 -8.59 -2.39 -22.81
C ILE A 275 -9.19 -2.26 -24.22
N SER A 276 -8.52 -1.52 -25.11
CA SER A 276 -8.93 -1.35 -26.51
C SER A 276 -8.95 -2.69 -27.27
N MET A 277 -7.91 -3.53 -27.11
CA MET A 277 -7.84 -4.86 -27.73
C MET A 277 -8.96 -5.79 -27.26
N LEU A 278 -9.39 -5.69 -26.01
CA LEU A 278 -10.48 -6.49 -25.46
C LEU A 278 -11.87 -5.99 -25.87
N GLY A 279 -11.96 -4.84 -26.56
CA GLY A 279 -13.21 -4.22 -26.99
C GLY A 279 -14.07 -3.76 -25.80
N LEU A 280 -13.42 -3.37 -24.70
CA LEU A 280 -14.07 -2.83 -23.50
C LEU A 280 -14.10 -1.30 -23.48
N THR A 281 -13.47 -0.65 -24.45
CA THR A 281 -13.69 0.77 -24.73
C THR A 281 -15.12 0.93 -25.22
N ALA A 282 -15.96 1.57 -24.39
CA ALA A 282 -17.20 2.13 -24.90
C ALA A 282 -16.83 3.09 -26.03
N ASP A 283 -17.40 2.89 -27.22
CA ASP A 283 -17.34 3.89 -28.27
C ASP A 283 -17.84 5.22 -27.68
N SER A 284 -16.92 6.17 -27.53
CA SER A 284 -17.18 7.59 -27.30
C SER A 284 -16.81 8.36 -28.54
#